data_AF-A0A445F0F9-F1
#
_entry.id   AF-A0A445F0F9-F1
#
_cell.length_a   1.000
_cell.length_b   1.000
_cell.length_c   1.000
_cell.angle_alpha   90.00
_cell.angle_beta   90.00
_cell.angle_gamma   90.00
#
_symmetry.space_group_name_H-M   'P 1'
#
loop_
_entity.id
_entity.type
_entity.pdbx_description
1 polymer ?
#
loop_
_entity_poly.entity_id
_entity_poly.type
_entity_poly.pdbx_seq_one_letter_code
_entity_poly.pdbx_strand_id
1 'polypeptide(L)'
;MPRGRPSGSKNKPKTTSLLVAQPVEPSMKLVIINVDRGKDIMQTILNVAHQGCVSLTVLSASGTVTSVTLCNSPNDGGGALMLHGPFTLLSINGSYFYNNNQYNLHSGATRSPPVSFGIHLSTSKGKILGGAIGGNVIAGDDVSITLSTFSHPEIYMYVPKDEEEDNDEKKQ
;
A
#
# COMPACT_ATOMS: atom_id res chain seq x y z
N MET A 1 -35.66 -77.09 4.54
CA MET A 1 -35.61 -75.93 3.63
C MET A 1 -34.40 -75.07 3.99
N PRO A 2 -33.43 -74.82 3.10
CA PRO A 2 -32.31 -73.94 3.44
C PRO A 2 -32.77 -72.46 3.36
N ARG A 3 -32.44 -71.69 4.40
CA ARG A 3 -32.72 -70.25 4.51
C ARG A 3 -31.93 -69.48 3.44
N GLY A 4 -32.64 -68.84 2.52
CA GLY A 4 -32.06 -67.89 1.57
C GLY A 4 -31.51 -66.65 2.29
N ARG A 5 -30.37 -66.15 1.81
CA ARG A 5 -29.74 -64.91 2.29
C ARG A 5 -30.61 -63.71 1.91
N PRO A 6 -30.84 -62.72 2.78
CA PRO A 6 -31.63 -61.54 2.41
C PRO A 6 -30.93 -60.73 1.31
N SER A 7 -31.74 -60.16 0.42
CA SER A 7 -31.30 -59.33 -0.71
C SER A 7 -30.59 -58.05 -0.25
N GLY A 8 -29.37 -57.87 -0.76
CA GLY A 8 -28.81 -56.59 -1.20
C GLY A 8 -28.54 -55.52 -0.14
N SER A 9 -27.31 -55.48 0.37
CA SER A 9 -26.77 -54.27 0.99
C SER A 9 -26.65 -53.18 -0.07
N LYS A 10 -27.49 -52.14 0.01
CA LYS A 10 -27.30 -50.90 -0.73
C LYS A 10 -26.06 -50.19 -0.18
N ASN A 11 -24.89 -50.50 -0.75
CA ASN A 11 -23.74 -49.60 -0.64
C ASN A 11 -24.10 -48.34 -1.42
N LYS A 12 -24.58 -47.30 -0.72
CA LYS A 12 -24.52 -45.95 -1.27
C LYS A 12 -23.04 -45.65 -1.53
N PRO A 13 -22.63 -45.23 -2.73
CA PRO A 13 -21.29 -44.73 -2.91
C PRO A 13 -21.13 -43.57 -1.92
N LYS A 14 -20.14 -43.68 -1.02
CA LYS A 14 -19.68 -42.52 -0.26
C LYS A 14 -19.18 -41.55 -1.31
N THR A 15 -19.96 -40.51 -1.56
CA THR A 15 -19.51 -39.36 -2.32
C THR A 15 -18.37 -38.76 -1.50
N THR A 16 -17.15 -39.16 -1.81
CA THR A 16 -15.96 -38.52 -1.29
C THR A 16 -16.00 -37.13 -1.90
N SER A 17 -16.53 -36.16 -1.15
CA SER A 17 -16.35 -34.75 -1.46
C SER A 17 -14.85 -34.52 -1.37
N LEU A 18 -14.16 -34.66 -2.50
CA LEU A 18 -12.86 -34.06 -2.66
C LEU A 18 -13.10 -32.59 -2.36
N LEU A 19 -12.67 -32.16 -1.18
CA LEU A 19 -12.51 -30.75 -0.87
C LEU A 19 -11.56 -30.26 -1.96
N VAL A 20 -12.15 -29.71 -3.03
CA VAL A 20 -11.42 -28.88 -3.96
C VAL A 20 -10.84 -27.82 -3.07
N ALA A 21 -9.53 -27.87 -2.86
CA ALA A 21 -8.82 -26.81 -2.17
C ALA A 21 -9.19 -25.54 -2.93
N GLN A 22 -10.04 -24.73 -2.33
CA GLN A 22 -10.36 -23.42 -2.87
C GLN A 22 -9.01 -22.72 -3.01
N PRO A 23 -8.60 -22.29 -4.22
CA PRO A 23 -7.33 -21.62 -4.37
C PRO A 23 -7.36 -20.45 -3.40
N VAL A 24 -6.48 -20.50 -2.40
CA VAL A 24 -6.28 -19.40 -1.48
C VAL A 24 -5.70 -18.30 -2.36
N GLU A 25 -6.55 -17.35 -2.74
CA GLU A 25 -6.12 -16.15 -3.45
C GLU A 25 -4.93 -15.56 -2.68
N PRO A 26 -3.82 -15.24 -3.37
CA PRO A 26 -2.64 -14.76 -2.69
C PRO A 26 -3.02 -13.49 -1.92
N SER A 27 -2.72 -13.47 -0.62
CA SER A 27 -3.03 -12.34 0.25
C SER A 27 -2.39 -11.05 -0.27
N MET A 28 -1.32 -11.17 -1.07
CA MET A 28 -0.59 -10.09 -1.72
C MET A 28 -0.54 -10.25 -3.25
N LYS A 29 -0.73 -9.16 -4.00
CA LYS A 29 -0.54 -9.13 -5.46
C LYS A 29 0.34 -7.96 -5.90
N LEU A 30 1.18 -8.20 -6.91
CA LEU A 30 1.93 -7.15 -7.60
C LEU A 30 1.08 -6.59 -8.74
N VAL A 31 0.92 -5.27 -8.81
CA VAL A 31 0.13 -4.58 -9.83
C VAL A 31 0.99 -3.50 -10.47
N ILE A 32 1.10 -3.51 -11.79
CA ILE A 32 1.73 -2.43 -12.55
C ILE A 32 0.61 -1.64 -13.20
N ILE A 33 0.57 -0.33 -12.94
CA ILE A 33 -0.36 0.59 -13.58
C ILE A 33 0.40 1.61 -14.41
N ASN A 34 -0.13 1.90 -15.60
CA ASN A 34 0.33 3.01 -16.42
C ASN A 34 -0.67 4.15 -16.29
N VAL A 35 -0.16 5.38 -16.18
CA VAL A 35 -0.99 6.57 -15.99
C VAL A 35 -0.88 7.43 -17.24
N ASP A 36 -2.01 7.65 -17.91
CA ASP A 36 -2.06 8.48 -19.11
C ASP A 36 -1.68 9.93 -18.80
N ARG A 37 -1.09 10.61 -19.78
CA ARG A 37 -0.76 12.03 -19.69
C ARG A 37 -1.96 12.87 -19.27
N GLY A 38 -1.75 13.78 -18.33
CA GLY A 38 -2.78 14.68 -17.82
C GLY A 38 -3.72 14.05 -16.78
N LYS A 39 -3.58 12.76 -16.47
CA LYS A 39 -4.32 12.12 -15.36
C LYS A 39 -3.61 12.32 -14.03
N ASP A 40 -4.40 12.25 -12.97
CA ASP A 40 -3.88 12.30 -11.61
C ASP A 40 -3.33 10.92 -11.19
N ILE A 41 -2.05 10.90 -10.86
CA ILE A 41 -1.32 9.71 -10.41
C ILE A 41 -1.90 9.17 -9.10
N MET A 42 -2.13 10.04 -8.11
CA MET A 42 -2.63 9.64 -6.80
C MET A 42 -4.04 9.11 -6.88
N GLN A 43 -4.89 9.75 -7.68
CA GLN A 43 -6.25 9.24 -7.92
C GLN A 43 -6.22 7.85 -8.56
N THR A 44 -5.29 7.61 -9.50
CA THR A 44 -5.16 6.29 -10.15
C THR A 44 -4.71 5.21 -9.16
N ILE A 45 -3.73 5.51 -8.30
CA ILE A 45 -3.30 4.60 -7.21
C ILE A 45 -4.46 4.29 -6.27
N LEU A 46 -5.18 5.32 -5.81
CA LEU A 46 -6.30 5.14 -4.87
C LEU A 46 -7.45 4.35 -5.51
N ASN A 47 -7.72 4.54 -6.80
CA ASN A 47 -8.73 3.75 -7.52
C ASN A 47 -8.43 2.25 -7.49
N VAL A 48 -7.14 1.83 -7.58
CA VAL A 48 -6.76 0.42 -7.44
C VAL A 48 -7.15 -0.12 -6.06
N ALA A 49 -6.85 0.62 -4.99
CA ALA A 49 -7.21 0.23 -3.63
C ALA A 49 -8.72 0.12 -3.44
N HIS A 50 -9.47 1.12 -3.91
CA HIS A 50 -10.92 1.19 -3.73
C HIS A 50 -11.66 0.13 -4.55
N GLN A 51 -11.27 -0.12 -5.80
CA GLN A 51 -11.90 -1.14 -6.64
C GLN A 51 -11.60 -2.56 -6.12
N GLY A 52 -10.40 -2.78 -5.60
CA GLY A 52 -10.01 -4.08 -5.05
C GLY A 52 -10.44 -4.30 -3.59
N CYS A 53 -10.90 -3.27 -2.89
CA CYS A 53 -11.04 -3.28 -1.42
C CYS A 53 -9.75 -3.76 -0.72
N VAL A 54 -8.58 -3.31 -1.23
CA VAL A 54 -7.25 -3.75 -0.80
C VAL A 54 -6.42 -2.60 -0.24
N SER A 55 -5.57 -2.90 0.74
CA SER A 55 -4.47 -2.01 1.10
C SER A 55 -3.36 -2.10 0.05
N LEU A 56 -2.51 -1.09 -0.04
CA LEU A 56 -1.39 -1.10 -0.97
C LEU A 56 -0.17 -0.33 -0.46
N THR A 57 0.98 -0.62 -1.08
CA THR A 57 2.21 0.15 -0.96
C THR A 57 2.82 0.37 -2.34
N VAL A 58 3.40 1.55 -2.57
CA VAL A 58 4.14 1.84 -3.80
C VAL A 58 5.54 1.26 -3.66
N LEU A 59 5.94 0.41 -4.62
CA LEU A 59 7.27 -0.19 -4.67
C LEU A 59 8.21 0.62 -5.55
N SER A 60 7.71 1.15 -6.67
CA SER A 60 8.45 2.02 -7.57
C SER A 60 7.51 2.85 -8.42
N ALA A 61 8.02 3.97 -8.93
CA ALA A 61 7.34 4.79 -9.92
C ALA A 61 8.38 5.48 -10.82
N SER A 62 8.08 5.60 -12.10
CA SER A 62 8.92 6.25 -13.10
C SER A 62 8.07 7.02 -14.11
N GLY A 63 8.71 7.84 -14.94
CA GLY A 63 8.07 8.67 -15.96
C GLY A 63 8.30 10.15 -15.72
N THR A 64 7.36 10.99 -16.18
CA THR A 64 7.43 12.44 -15.97
C THR A 64 6.15 13.00 -15.35
N VAL A 65 6.26 14.16 -14.71
CA VAL A 65 5.18 14.86 -14.01
C VAL A 65 5.12 16.30 -14.51
N THR A 66 3.91 16.79 -14.81
CA THR A 66 3.70 18.15 -15.32
C THR A 66 3.33 19.14 -14.22
N SER A 67 2.69 18.66 -13.16
CA SER A 67 2.35 19.46 -11.98
C SER A 67 2.27 18.59 -10.74
N VAL A 68 2.68 19.13 -9.60
CA VAL A 68 2.64 18.46 -8.30
C VAL A 68 2.24 19.46 -7.23
N THR A 69 1.45 19.01 -6.26
CA THR A 69 1.10 19.79 -5.07
C THR A 69 1.70 19.14 -3.82
N LEU A 70 2.60 19.86 -3.14
CA LEU A 70 3.32 19.41 -1.94
C LEU A 70 2.78 20.07 -0.67
N CYS A 71 2.85 19.38 0.47
CA CYS A 71 2.56 19.96 1.78
C CYS A 71 3.70 20.90 2.21
N ASN A 72 3.37 22.13 2.65
CA ASN A 72 4.38 23.14 2.97
C ASN A 72 4.82 23.14 4.45
N SER A 73 4.13 22.42 5.36
CA SER A 73 4.57 22.18 6.75
C SER A 73 3.80 21.02 7.40
N PRO A 74 4.48 20.13 8.15
CA PRO A 74 3.81 19.07 8.91
C PRO A 74 3.10 19.55 10.18
N ASN A 75 3.37 20.77 10.67
CA ASN A 75 3.00 21.14 12.06
C ASN A 75 2.20 22.44 12.25
N ASP A 76 1.88 23.19 11.19
CA ASP A 76 1.36 24.55 11.40
C ASP A 76 0.40 25.05 10.29
N GLY A 77 -0.71 24.34 10.08
CA GLY A 77 -1.82 24.79 9.20
C GLY A 77 -1.41 25.17 7.76
N GLY A 78 -0.23 24.73 7.32
CA GLY A 78 0.51 25.31 6.20
C GLY A 78 -0.07 24.89 4.87
N GLY A 79 -0.44 25.88 4.05
CA GLY A 79 -1.05 25.70 2.73
C GLY A 79 -0.22 24.81 1.78
N ALA A 80 -0.84 24.37 0.70
CA ALA A 80 -0.18 23.51 -0.28
C ALA A 80 0.66 24.32 -1.29
N LEU A 81 1.85 23.83 -1.64
CA LEU A 81 2.73 24.40 -2.65
C LEU A 81 2.53 23.66 -3.98
N MET A 82 1.95 24.33 -4.97
CA MET A 82 1.82 23.78 -6.32
C MET A 82 3.02 24.18 -7.19
N LEU A 83 3.63 23.19 -7.82
CA LEU A 83 4.78 23.35 -8.72
C LEU A 83 4.40 22.85 -10.12
N HIS A 84 4.95 23.51 -11.14
CA HIS A 84 4.75 23.17 -12.55
C HIS A 84 6.09 22.98 -13.27
N GLY A 85 6.13 22.03 -14.19
CA GLY A 85 7.31 21.77 -15.00
C GLY A 85 7.01 20.82 -16.15
N PRO A 86 8.07 20.36 -16.81
CA PRO A 86 8.27 18.92 -16.86
C PRO A 86 9.29 18.55 -15.78
N PHE A 87 8.91 17.60 -14.93
CA PHE A 87 9.77 16.98 -13.94
C PHE A 87 9.96 15.50 -14.28
N THR A 88 11.17 14.97 -14.08
CA THR A 88 11.39 13.53 -14.11
C THR A 88 10.99 12.95 -12.77
N LEU A 89 10.14 11.92 -12.78
CA LEU A 89 9.75 11.20 -11.58
C LEU A 89 10.88 10.27 -11.14
N LEU A 90 11.44 10.52 -9.96
CA LEU A 90 12.51 9.69 -9.40
C LEU A 90 11.92 8.59 -8.52
N SER A 91 10.98 8.94 -7.66
CA SER A 91 10.26 7.98 -6.83
C SER A 91 8.94 8.53 -6.30
N ILE A 92 8.01 7.62 -6.04
CA ILE A 92 6.87 7.81 -5.14
C ILE A 92 7.02 6.75 -4.05
N ASN A 93 6.84 7.17 -2.81
CA ASN A 93 6.96 6.28 -1.65
C ASN A 93 5.71 6.48 -0.81
N GLY A 94 5.17 5.40 -0.25
CA GLY A 94 4.01 5.50 0.63
C GLY A 94 3.08 4.32 0.52
N SER A 95 2.14 4.28 1.46
CA SER A 95 1.14 3.24 1.57
C SER A 95 -0.25 3.83 1.80
N TYR A 96 -1.23 3.04 1.40
CA TYR A 96 -2.64 3.29 1.66
C TYR A 96 -3.27 2.05 2.29
N PHE A 97 -3.91 2.22 3.43
CA PHE A 97 -4.53 1.12 4.13
C PHE A 97 -6.05 1.19 4.01
N TYR A 98 -6.62 0.29 3.20
CA TYR A 98 -8.05 0.18 3.00
C TYR A 98 -8.69 -0.36 4.29
N ASN A 99 -9.72 0.35 4.79
CA ASN A 99 -10.34 0.11 6.10
C ASN A 99 -9.33 0.21 7.27
N ASN A 100 -8.99 1.45 7.65
CA ASN A 100 -7.95 1.72 8.65
C ASN A 100 -8.22 1.15 10.06
N ASN A 101 -9.40 0.61 10.34
CA ASN A 101 -9.77 0.10 11.66
C ASN A 101 -9.06 -1.22 12.05
N GLN A 102 -8.26 -1.81 11.14
CA GLN A 102 -7.61 -3.12 11.32
C GLN A 102 -6.07 -3.01 11.26
N TYR A 103 -5.44 -2.42 12.26
CA TYR A 103 -4.01 -2.64 12.49
C TYR A 103 -3.73 -2.82 13.97
N ASN A 104 -2.83 -3.75 14.28
CA ASN A 104 -2.34 -3.97 15.63
C ASN A 104 -1.16 -3.02 15.86
N LEU A 105 -1.42 -1.91 16.56
CA LEU A 105 -0.35 -1.06 17.06
C LEU A 105 0.20 -1.67 18.35
N HIS A 106 1.53 -1.76 18.47
CA HIS A 106 2.16 -1.98 19.77
C HIS A 106 1.89 -0.79 20.70
N SER A 107 1.85 -1.01 22.02
CA SER A 107 1.72 0.07 23.01
C SER A 107 2.73 1.17 22.75
N GLY A 108 2.25 2.41 22.57
CA GLY A 108 3.08 3.59 22.34
C GLY A 108 3.23 4.02 20.87
N ALA A 109 2.77 3.23 19.90
CA ALA A 109 2.79 3.66 18.51
C ALA A 109 1.74 4.76 18.24
N THR A 110 2.08 5.72 17.37
CA THR A 110 1.13 6.72 16.90
C THR A 110 0.48 6.28 15.59
N ARG A 111 -0.83 6.48 15.50
CA ARG A 111 -1.66 6.11 14.36
C ARG A 111 -1.26 6.96 13.13
N SER A 112 -0.52 6.38 12.18
CA SER A 112 -0.17 7.10 10.93
C SER A 112 -1.45 7.44 10.14
N PRO A 113 -1.52 8.60 9.45
CA PRO A 113 -2.63 8.91 8.56
C PRO A 113 -2.90 7.78 7.57
N PRO A 114 -4.16 7.53 7.19
CA PRO A 114 -4.53 6.41 6.31
C PRO A 114 -3.90 6.50 4.90
N VAL A 115 -3.40 7.68 4.53
CA VAL A 115 -2.73 8.00 3.29
C VAL A 115 -1.46 8.77 3.67
N SER A 116 -0.28 8.22 3.41
CA SER A 116 0.98 8.95 3.54
C SER A 116 1.85 8.65 2.33
N PHE A 117 1.92 9.62 1.41
CA PHE A 117 2.74 9.53 0.21
C PHE A 117 3.72 10.69 0.12
N GLY A 118 4.96 10.37 -0.21
CA GLY A 118 6.01 11.30 -0.59
C GLY A 118 6.40 11.12 -2.05
N ILE A 119 6.99 12.16 -2.61
CA ILE A 119 7.46 12.17 -3.99
C ILE A 119 8.83 12.83 -4.10
N HIS A 120 9.67 12.30 -4.95
CA HIS A 120 10.94 12.90 -5.35
C HIS A 120 10.99 13.08 -6.86
N LEU A 121 11.39 14.27 -7.28
CA LEU A 121 11.39 14.74 -8.66
C LEU A 121 12.75 15.36 -9.01
N SER A 122 13.15 15.30 -10.28
CA SER A 122 14.23 16.13 -10.79
C SER A 122 13.77 17.08 -11.89
N THR A 123 14.42 18.23 -11.94
CA THR A 123 14.28 19.19 -13.03
C THR A 123 15.28 18.88 -14.15
N SER A 124 15.04 19.39 -15.36
CA SER A 124 16.00 19.29 -16.48
C SER A 124 17.37 19.90 -16.19
N LYS A 125 17.50 20.72 -15.15
CA LYS A 125 18.75 21.33 -14.68
C LYS A 125 19.47 20.49 -13.62
N GLY A 126 19.01 19.27 -13.34
CA GLY A 126 19.61 18.37 -12.35
C GLY A 126 19.30 18.69 -10.89
N LYS A 127 18.41 19.66 -10.60
CA LYS A 127 17.95 19.93 -9.23
C LYS A 127 16.91 18.89 -8.80
N ILE A 128 16.99 18.43 -7.56
CA ILE A 128 16.03 17.51 -6.95
C ILE A 128 15.04 18.30 -6.09
N LEU A 129 13.77 17.94 -6.18
CA LEU A 129 12.65 18.46 -5.39
C LEU A 129 11.97 17.27 -4.71
N GLY A 130 11.46 17.44 -3.50
CA GLY A 130 10.68 16.38 -2.86
C GLY A 130 9.93 16.86 -1.63
N GLY A 131 8.98 16.05 -1.21
CA GLY A 131 8.14 16.33 -0.05
C GLY A 131 6.92 15.42 0.03
N ALA A 132 6.13 15.61 1.08
CA ALA A 132 4.84 14.97 1.21
C ALA A 132 3.86 15.53 0.17
N ILE A 133 3.08 14.64 -0.45
CA ILE A 133 2.07 15.02 -1.43
C ILE A 133 0.86 15.59 -0.69
N GLY A 134 0.49 16.83 -1.02
CA GLY A 134 -0.63 17.55 -0.40
C GLY A 134 -1.84 17.74 -1.30
N GLY A 135 -1.80 17.21 -2.53
CA GLY A 135 -2.86 17.37 -3.52
C GLY A 135 -2.56 16.60 -4.79
N ASN A 136 -2.99 17.13 -5.92
CA ASN A 136 -2.89 16.47 -7.22
C ASN A 136 -1.44 16.31 -7.70
N VAL A 137 -1.19 15.21 -8.40
CA VAL A 137 0.06 14.95 -9.13
C VAL A 137 -0.28 14.55 -10.56
N ILE A 138 -0.02 15.44 -11.50
CA ILE A 138 -0.47 15.31 -12.88
C ILE A 138 0.61 14.64 -13.73
N ALA A 139 0.29 13.48 -14.29
CA ALA A 139 1.18 12.71 -15.15
C ALA A 139 1.59 13.48 -16.41
N GLY A 140 2.86 13.36 -16.78
CA GLY A 140 3.40 13.70 -18.08
C GLY A 140 3.42 12.47 -18.99
N ASP A 141 4.59 12.16 -19.51
CA ASP A 141 4.85 11.04 -20.41
C ASP A 141 5.39 9.81 -19.66
N ASP A 142 5.03 8.62 -20.16
CA ASP A 142 5.50 7.29 -19.76
C ASP A 142 5.48 7.02 -18.25
N VAL A 143 4.40 7.43 -17.57
CA VAL A 143 4.24 7.20 -16.13
C VAL A 143 3.82 5.76 -15.86
N SER A 144 4.67 5.02 -15.16
CA SER A 144 4.42 3.64 -14.71
C SER A 144 4.67 3.50 -13.22
N ILE A 145 3.80 2.77 -12.53
CA ILE A 145 3.82 2.63 -11.08
C ILE A 145 3.66 1.15 -10.74
N THR A 146 4.56 0.64 -9.92
CA THR A 146 4.48 -0.72 -9.38
C THR A 146 3.98 -0.66 -7.95
N LEU A 147 2.88 -1.35 -7.71
CA LEU A 147 2.18 -1.43 -6.43
C LEU A 147 2.23 -2.86 -5.92
N SER A 148 2.37 -3.02 -4.61
CA SER A 148 1.96 -4.25 -3.94
C SER A 148 0.64 -4.00 -3.23
N THR A 149 -0.34 -4.87 -3.48
CA THR A 149 -1.66 -4.83 -2.86
C THR A 149 -1.80 -5.97 -1.87
N PHE A 150 -2.57 -5.77 -0.80
CA PHE A 150 -2.79 -6.73 0.28
C PHE A 150 -4.28 -6.80 0.63
N SER A 151 -4.83 -8.01 0.68
CA SER A 151 -6.16 -8.30 1.22
C SER A 151 -6.01 -8.72 2.68
N HIS A 152 -6.77 -8.07 3.57
CA HIS A 152 -6.74 -8.32 5.02
C HIS A 152 -5.34 -8.34 5.66
N PRO A 153 -4.49 -7.32 5.46
CA PRO A 153 -3.14 -7.33 6.02
C PRO A 153 -3.15 -7.19 7.55
N GLU A 154 -2.34 -8.00 8.23
CA GLU A 154 -1.90 -7.68 9.59
C GLU A 154 -0.70 -6.73 9.51
N ILE A 155 -0.89 -5.49 9.95
CA ILE A 155 0.14 -4.45 9.86
C ILE A 155 0.77 -4.26 11.24
N TYR A 156 2.09 -4.40 11.29
CA TYR A 156 2.91 -4.16 12.47
C TYR A 156 3.76 -2.91 12.24
N MET A 157 3.69 -1.95 13.16
CA MET A 157 4.51 -0.75 13.14
C MET A 157 5.52 -0.82 14.28
N TYR A 158 6.81 -0.86 13.94
CA TYR A 158 7.89 -0.85 14.91
C TYR A 158 8.31 0.59 15.23
N VAL A 159 8.32 0.94 16.51
CA VAL A 159 8.91 2.19 17.00
C VAL A 159 10.25 1.82 17.64
N PRO A 160 11.38 2.36 17.16
CA PRO A 160 12.66 2.19 17.85
C PRO A 160 12.50 2.66 19.30
N LYS A 161 12.96 1.86 20.26
CA LYS A 161 13.05 2.33 21.64
C LYS A 161 14.21 3.32 21.70
N ASP A 162 13.95 4.52 22.19
CA ASP A 162 15.03 5.39 22.65
C ASP A 162 15.68 4.67 23.84
N GLU A 163 16.93 4.21 23.69
CA GLU A 163 17.70 3.72 24.82
C GLU A 163 17.99 4.93 25.71
N GLU A 164 17.30 5.03 26.85
CA GLU A 164 17.65 5.97 27.90
C GLU A 164 19.10 5.68 28.32
N GLU A 165 20.01 6.63 28.06
CA GLU A 165 21.37 6.61 28.59
C GLU A 165 21.27 6.58 30.12
N ASP A 166 21.54 5.41 30.71
CA ASP A 166 21.78 5.21 32.13
C ASP A 166 23.04 5.99 32.52
N ASN A 167 22.82 7.24 32.94
CA ASN A 167 23.86 8.15 33.39
C ASN A 167 23.73 8.35 34.91
N ASP A 168 23.74 7.25 35.66
CA ASP A 168 23.92 7.27 37.11
C ASP A 168 25.38 7.00 37.51
N GLU A 169 25.98 8.08 38.04
CA GLU A 169 26.92 8.11 39.17
C GLU A 169 28.25 7.34 39.11
N LYS A 170 29.31 8.08 38.73
CA LYS A 170 30.52 8.14 39.58
C LYS A 170 30.65 9.54 40.17
N LYS A 171 29.94 9.78 41.27
CA LYS A 171 30.20 10.90 42.17
C LYS A 171 31.53 10.64 42.88
N GLN A 172 32.37 11.67 42.87
CA GLN A 172 33.66 11.78 43.58
C GLN A 172 33.51 11.63 45.10
#